data_AF-A0A523V2Q2-F1
#
_entry.id   AF-A0A523V2Q2-F1
#
_cell.length_a   1.000
_cell.length_b   1.000
_cell.length_c   1.000
_cell.angle_alpha   90.00
_cell.angle_beta   90.00
_cell.angle_gamma   90.00
#
_symmetry.space_group_name_H-M   'P 1'
#
loop_
_entity.id
_entity.type
_entity.pdbx_description
1 polymer ?
#
loop_
_entity_poly.entity_id
_entity_poly.type
_entity_poly.pdbx_seq_one_letter_code
_entity_poly.pdbx_strand_id
1 'polypeptide(L)'
;MKEIGFDNEKYLGEQTSAILERVEKFGKKLYLEFGGKLCFDYHAARVLPGYDPNVKIRLLQSLKDKIDIILCIYAGDIESGRVRGDFGITYDTATFKLIDELRKWGLDILAVTITRFNGQPSAKVFKNKLEMRGVKVYLHYPIEGYPTDTDMICSESGFGKNEYIESKKQIVVVTAPGPNSGKLSTCLSQLYHDHKNGVNSGYAKFETFPIWNLPLKHPVNIAYEAATADIQDFNLVDPFHLDKYNKTAINYNRDVESFPILKLIISKILTGNNNNHPLYNSPTDMGVNRAGFGIINDKIVQEAAKQELIRRYFRYNTEYIMGIEKKETVERVKLLMEELGVKVKDRKVVEISRRSANEAEKCGKGNEGIFCGAALELSDGRIITGKNSKLMHASSSLILNSVKVLAKIPDEILLLSPQVINQISRLKKGILNEESESLDLEETLIALS
;
A
#
# COMPACT_ATOMS: atom_id res chain seq x y z
N MET A 1 -26.73 2.66 1.60
CA MET A 1 -25.47 2.66 0.83
C MET A 1 -24.55 3.66 1.51
N LYS A 2 -23.28 3.33 1.80
CA LYS A 2 -22.37 4.32 2.41
C LYS A 2 -22.18 5.47 1.42
N GLU A 3 -22.19 6.70 1.91
CA GLU A 3 -21.96 7.87 1.08
C GLU A 3 -20.54 7.82 0.47
N ILE A 4 -20.43 8.20 -0.80
CA ILE A 4 -19.16 8.23 -1.53
C ILE A 4 -18.53 9.63 -1.45
N GLY A 5 -17.22 9.67 -1.22
CA GLY A 5 -16.41 10.89 -1.24
C GLY A 5 -15.47 10.99 -2.43
N PHE A 6 -15.32 9.92 -3.21
CA PHE A 6 -14.39 9.79 -4.32
C PHE A 6 -15.06 9.19 -5.57
N ASP A 7 -14.80 9.79 -6.73
CA ASP A 7 -15.27 9.35 -8.04
C ASP A 7 -14.11 8.76 -8.86
N ASN A 8 -14.19 7.45 -9.13
CA ASN A 8 -13.17 6.75 -9.92
C ASN A 8 -13.14 7.18 -11.39
N GLU A 9 -14.29 7.45 -12.01
CA GLU A 9 -14.31 7.79 -13.44
C GLU A 9 -13.71 9.17 -13.66
N LYS A 10 -14.07 10.14 -12.81
CA LYS A 10 -13.44 11.46 -12.81
C LYS A 10 -11.94 11.36 -12.57
N TYR A 11 -11.52 10.58 -11.58
CA TYR A 11 -10.10 10.37 -11.30
C TYR A 11 -9.35 9.73 -12.48
N LEU A 12 -9.91 8.67 -13.10
CA LEU A 12 -9.29 7.98 -14.23
C LEU A 12 -9.12 8.92 -15.43
N GLY A 13 -10.13 9.74 -15.74
CA GLY A 13 -10.05 10.74 -16.82
C GLY A 13 -8.95 11.78 -16.58
N GLU A 14 -8.88 12.33 -15.36
CA GLU A 14 -7.84 13.28 -14.94
C GLU A 14 -6.44 12.66 -14.97
N GLN A 15 -6.30 11.45 -14.42
CA GLN A 15 -5.03 10.76 -14.28
C GLN A 15 -4.46 10.30 -15.63
N THR A 16 -5.32 9.76 -16.50
CA THR A 16 -4.95 9.39 -17.88
C THR A 16 -4.48 10.62 -18.66
N SER A 17 -5.23 11.72 -18.60
CA SER A 17 -4.87 12.97 -19.27
C SER A 17 -3.51 13.50 -18.79
N ALA A 18 -3.29 13.55 -17.47
CA ALA A 18 -2.02 14.02 -16.91
C ALA A 18 -0.80 13.18 -17.33
N ILE A 19 -0.96 11.84 -17.44
CA ILE A 19 0.11 10.96 -17.91
C ILE A 19 0.38 11.20 -19.40
N LEU A 20 -0.65 11.31 -20.23
CA LEU A 20 -0.49 11.54 -21.67
C LEU A 20 0.13 12.92 -21.95
N GLU A 21 -0.30 13.97 -21.25
CA GLU A 21 0.33 15.30 -21.33
C GLU A 21 1.81 15.25 -20.94
N ARG A 22 2.16 14.42 -19.93
CA ARG A 22 3.56 14.22 -19.54
C ARG A 22 4.37 13.55 -20.65
N VAL A 23 3.82 12.54 -21.32
CA VAL A 23 4.46 11.88 -22.47
C VAL A 23 4.76 12.87 -23.59
N GLU A 24 3.80 13.73 -23.92
CA GLU A 24 3.96 14.73 -25.00
C GLU A 24 5.06 15.75 -24.66
N LYS A 25 5.16 16.18 -23.39
CA LYS A 25 6.24 17.10 -22.94
C LYS A 25 7.65 16.56 -23.15
N PHE A 26 7.83 15.23 -23.16
CA PHE A 26 9.13 14.57 -23.32
C PHE A 26 9.34 13.95 -24.71
N GLY A 27 8.51 14.28 -25.70
CA GLY A 27 8.78 13.90 -27.09
C GLY A 27 8.42 12.45 -27.44
N LYS A 28 7.44 11.85 -26.73
CA LYS A 28 6.74 10.56 -27.02
C LYS A 28 7.17 9.32 -26.23
N LYS A 29 8.12 9.42 -25.29
CA LYS A 29 8.45 8.29 -24.40
C LYS A 29 8.60 8.71 -22.94
N LEU A 30 8.01 7.93 -22.03
CA LEU A 30 8.01 8.22 -20.59
C LEU A 30 8.24 6.95 -19.77
N TYR A 31 9.29 6.94 -18.96
CA TYR A 31 9.47 5.97 -17.88
C TYR A 31 8.69 6.44 -16.65
N LEU A 32 7.65 5.70 -16.30
CA LEU A 32 6.72 6.04 -15.22
C LEU A 32 6.92 5.09 -14.04
N GLU A 33 7.55 5.59 -12.98
CA GLU A 33 7.72 4.84 -11.74
C GLU A 33 6.40 4.78 -10.97
N PHE A 34 5.87 3.57 -10.77
CA PHE A 34 4.69 3.34 -9.94
C PHE A 34 5.12 3.08 -8.50
N GLY A 35 4.82 4.05 -7.62
CA GLY A 35 4.96 3.94 -6.18
C GLY A 35 3.77 3.25 -5.51
N GLY A 36 4.04 2.63 -4.36
CA GLY A 36 3.05 1.90 -3.56
C GLY A 36 2.52 0.63 -4.23
N LYS A 37 1.36 0.18 -3.77
CA LYS A 37 0.69 -1.04 -4.24
C LYS A 37 -0.01 -0.78 -5.58
N LEU A 38 0.12 -1.71 -6.53
CA LEU A 38 -0.58 -1.64 -7.81
C LEU A 38 -2.01 -2.19 -7.73
N CYS A 39 -2.20 -3.27 -6.98
CA CYS A 39 -3.50 -3.88 -6.70
C CYS A 39 -3.77 -3.86 -5.19
N PHE A 40 -5.05 -3.93 -4.81
CA PHE A 40 -5.48 -4.06 -3.43
C PHE A 40 -5.01 -2.91 -2.52
N ASP A 41 -5.10 -1.66 -3.01
CA ASP A 41 -4.82 -0.47 -2.20
C ASP A 41 -5.99 -0.19 -1.22
N TYR A 42 -6.11 -1.08 -0.23
CA TYR A 42 -7.17 -0.99 0.77
C TYR A 42 -6.99 0.20 1.71
N HIS A 43 -5.80 0.79 1.79
CA HIS A 43 -5.63 2.04 2.52
C HIS A 43 -6.35 3.16 1.79
N ALA A 44 -6.08 3.35 0.49
CA ALA A 44 -6.78 4.33 -0.33
C ALA A 44 -8.30 4.13 -0.29
N ALA A 45 -8.78 2.88 -0.43
CA ALA A 45 -10.22 2.57 -0.38
C ALA A 45 -10.90 2.93 0.96
N ARG A 46 -10.18 2.85 2.09
CA ARG A 46 -10.70 3.24 3.41
C ARG A 46 -10.62 4.75 3.65
N VAL A 47 -9.62 5.41 3.11
CA VAL A 47 -9.36 6.86 3.29
C VAL A 47 -10.18 7.71 2.31
N LEU A 48 -10.45 7.20 1.11
CA LEU A 48 -11.20 7.85 0.04
C LEU A 48 -12.44 7.02 -0.28
N PRO A 49 -13.55 7.11 0.49
CA PRO A 49 -14.74 6.29 0.26
C PRO A 49 -15.25 6.39 -1.18
N GLY A 50 -15.29 5.26 -1.88
CA GLY A 50 -15.58 5.20 -3.32
C GLY A 50 -14.36 4.78 -4.15
N TYR A 51 -13.13 5.01 -3.69
CA TYR A 51 -11.91 4.58 -4.37
C TYR A 51 -11.87 3.06 -4.52
N ASP A 52 -11.76 2.61 -5.76
CA ASP A 52 -11.59 1.19 -6.10
C ASP A 52 -10.16 0.74 -5.74
N PRO A 53 -9.98 -0.28 -4.87
CA PRO A 53 -8.66 -0.79 -4.49
C PRO A 53 -7.76 -1.19 -5.68
N ASN A 54 -8.34 -1.41 -6.86
CA ASN A 54 -7.66 -1.78 -8.09
C ASN A 54 -7.69 -0.67 -9.17
N VAL A 55 -8.00 0.58 -8.82
CA VAL A 55 -8.12 1.68 -9.80
C VAL A 55 -6.83 1.92 -10.60
N LYS A 56 -5.65 1.65 -10.03
CA LYS A 56 -4.38 1.75 -10.77
C LYS A 56 -4.28 0.69 -11.87
N ILE A 57 -4.83 -0.51 -11.66
CA ILE A 57 -4.94 -1.52 -12.72
C ILE A 57 -5.91 -1.04 -13.80
N ARG A 58 -7.06 -0.49 -13.42
CA ARG A 58 -8.02 0.08 -14.38
C ARG A 58 -7.42 1.21 -15.21
N LEU A 59 -6.59 2.05 -14.60
CA LEU A 59 -5.78 3.07 -15.29
C LEU A 59 -4.86 2.43 -16.33
N LEU A 60 -4.10 1.40 -15.95
CA LEU A 60 -3.23 0.67 -16.88
C LEU A 60 -4.02 0.01 -18.02
N GLN A 61 -5.18 -0.58 -17.73
CA GLN A 61 -6.06 -1.16 -18.75
C GLN A 61 -6.53 -0.12 -19.77
N SER A 62 -6.86 1.09 -19.31
CA SER A 62 -7.24 2.21 -20.21
C SER A 62 -6.10 2.65 -21.14
N LEU A 63 -4.85 2.34 -20.74
CA LEU A 63 -3.63 2.67 -21.46
C LEU A 63 -2.96 1.44 -22.10
N LYS A 64 -3.60 0.26 -22.10
CA LYS A 64 -2.97 -1.03 -22.44
C LYS A 64 -2.20 -1.02 -23.77
N ASP A 65 -2.72 -0.32 -24.77
CA ASP A 65 -2.13 -0.29 -26.12
C ASP A 65 -0.92 0.67 -26.21
N LYS A 66 -0.70 1.48 -25.17
CA LYS A 66 0.35 2.50 -25.07
C LYS A 66 1.40 2.21 -24.00
N ILE A 67 1.27 1.11 -23.24
CA ILE A 67 2.17 0.78 -22.13
C ILE A 67 3.00 -0.48 -22.37
N ASP A 68 4.25 -0.44 -21.92
CA ASP A 68 5.09 -1.61 -21.62
C ASP A 68 5.27 -1.67 -20.10
N ILE A 69 5.20 -2.86 -19.48
CA ILE A 69 5.34 -3.01 -18.01
C ILE A 69 6.64 -3.74 -17.67
N ILE A 70 7.47 -3.12 -16.83
CA ILE A 70 8.71 -3.70 -16.29
C ILE A 70 8.52 -3.94 -14.78
N LEU A 71 8.86 -5.15 -14.34
CA LEU A 71 8.87 -5.51 -12.92
C LEU A 71 10.30 -5.52 -12.38
N CYS A 72 10.61 -4.67 -11.41
CA CYS A 72 11.91 -4.67 -10.73
C CYS A 72 11.88 -5.55 -9.48
N ILE A 73 12.95 -6.33 -9.27
CA ILE A 73 13.18 -7.08 -8.03
C ILE A 73 14.66 -7.01 -7.64
N TYR A 74 14.94 -6.77 -6.36
CA TYR A 74 16.33 -6.68 -5.87
C TYR A 74 16.92 -8.07 -5.65
N ALA A 75 18.09 -8.34 -6.22
CA ALA A 75 18.79 -9.61 -6.07
C ALA A 75 19.05 -10.01 -4.60
N GLY A 76 19.36 -9.06 -3.73
CA GLY A 76 19.58 -9.32 -2.30
C GLY A 76 18.31 -9.70 -1.54
N ASP A 77 17.13 -9.20 -1.96
CA ASP A 77 15.84 -9.60 -1.38
C ASP A 77 15.47 -11.04 -1.77
N ILE A 78 15.88 -11.49 -2.96
CA ILE A 78 15.75 -12.89 -3.38
C ILE A 78 16.68 -13.77 -2.54
N GLU A 79 17.94 -13.37 -2.41
CA GLU A 79 18.97 -14.15 -1.70
C GLU A 79 18.66 -14.32 -0.21
N SER A 80 18.11 -13.27 0.43
CA SER A 80 17.71 -13.32 1.84
C SER A 80 16.34 -13.98 2.08
N GLY A 81 15.62 -14.38 1.02
CA GLY A 81 14.26 -14.90 1.15
C GLY A 81 13.29 -13.89 1.75
N ARG A 82 13.45 -12.60 1.44
CA ARG A 82 12.66 -11.52 2.06
C ARG A 82 11.17 -11.77 1.88
N VAL A 83 10.42 -11.75 2.98
CA VAL A 83 8.98 -11.97 3.01
C VAL A 83 8.23 -10.64 2.92
N ARG A 84 7.16 -10.62 2.12
CA ARG A 84 6.23 -9.50 2.02
C ARG A 84 5.15 -9.62 3.08
N GLY A 85 5.13 -8.67 4.02
CA GLY A 85 4.21 -8.68 5.17
C GLY A 85 2.72 -8.72 4.83
N ASP A 86 2.30 -8.21 3.67
CA ASP A 86 0.88 -8.26 3.24
C ASP A 86 0.35 -9.68 2.98
N PHE A 87 1.21 -10.57 2.47
CA PHE A 87 0.80 -11.87 1.94
C PHE A 87 1.51 -13.05 2.59
N GLY A 88 2.55 -12.81 3.41
CA GLY A 88 3.34 -13.87 4.03
C GLY A 88 4.17 -14.69 3.03
N ILE A 89 4.35 -14.21 1.79
CA ILE A 89 5.13 -14.89 0.74
C ILE A 89 6.43 -14.12 0.44
N THR A 90 7.43 -14.84 -0.06
CA THR A 90 8.71 -14.26 -0.48
C THR A 90 8.55 -13.33 -1.69
N TYR A 91 9.48 -12.38 -1.86
CA TYR A 91 9.42 -11.37 -2.93
C TYR A 91 9.47 -11.97 -4.35
N ASP A 92 10.20 -13.07 -4.54
CA ASP A 92 10.24 -13.82 -5.80
C ASP A 92 8.88 -14.47 -6.10
N THR A 93 8.24 -15.10 -5.11
CA THR A 93 6.87 -15.63 -5.22
C THR A 93 5.86 -14.51 -5.48
N ALA A 94 6.00 -13.37 -4.80
CA ALA A 94 5.18 -12.19 -5.02
C ALA A 94 5.32 -11.61 -6.43
N THR A 95 6.49 -11.76 -7.06
CA THR A 95 6.72 -11.36 -8.46
C THR A 95 5.93 -12.24 -9.41
N PHE A 96 5.98 -13.57 -9.26
CA PHE A 96 5.14 -14.47 -10.06
C PHE A 96 3.65 -14.18 -9.87
N LYS A 97 3.22 -14.00 -8.62
CA LYS A 97 1.83 -13.63 -8.33
C LYS A 97 1.45 -12.33 -9.05
N LEU A 98 2.29 -11.30 -9.03
CA LEU A 98 2.01 -10.02 -9.69
C LEU A 98 1.88 -10.19 -11.21
N ILE A 99 2.72 -11.01 -11.84
CA ILE A 99 2.61 -11.35 -13.26
C ILE A 99 1.26 -12.00 -13.57
N ASP A 100 0.88 -13.00 -12.77
CA ASP A 100 -0.39 -13.72 -12.97
C ASP A 100 -1.60 -12.80 -12.73
N GLU A 101 -1.55 -11.92 -11.73
CA GLU A 101 -2.60 -10.93 -11.51
C GLU A 101 -2.71 -9.97 -12.69
N LEU A 102 -1.60 -9.40 -13.18
CA LEU A 102 -1.63 -8.50 -14.34
C LEU A 102 -2.29 -9.17 -15.55
N ARG A 103 -1.95 -10.43 -15.82
CA ARG A 103 -2.50 -11.20 -16.94
C ARG A 103 -4.00 -11.47 -16.80
N LYS A 104 -4.51 -11.70 -15.58
CA LYS A 104 -5.96 -11.80 -15.33
C LYS A 104 -6.71 -10.52 -15.71
N TRP A 105 -6.04 -9.37 -15.62
CA TRP A 105 -6.58 -8.07 -16.03
C TRP A 105 -6.28 -7.73 -17.50
N GLY A 106 -5.77 -8.67 -18.30
CA GLY A 106 -5.44 -8.45 -19.71
C GLY A 106 -4.23 -7.53 -19.92
N LEU A 107 -3.35 -7.44 -18.92
CA LEU A 107 -2.08 -6.72 -18.99
C LEU A 107 -0.94 -7.75 -18.99
N ASP A 108 0.03 -7.61 -19.90
CA ASP A 108 1.23 -8.45 -19.89
C ASP A 108 2.47 -7.61 -19.55
N ILE A 109 3.52 -8.28 -19.10
CA ILE A 109 4.79 -7.63 -18.79
C ILE A 109 5.73 -7.71 -19.99
N LEU A 110 6.51 -6.65 -20.18
CA LEU A 110 7.62 -6.65 -21.13
C LEU A 110 8.77 -7.52 -20.61
N ALA A 111 9.14 -7.33 -19.33
CA ALA A 111 10.25 -8.02 -18.70
C ALA A 111 10.27 -7.91 -17.17
N VAL A 112 11.12 -8.74 -16.56
CA VAL A 112 11.57 -8.59 -15.17
C VAL A 112 13.01 -8.07 -15.16
N THR A 113 13.30 -7.07 -14.34
CA THR A 113 14.65 -6.56 -14.11
C THR A 113 15.13 -6.99 -12.73
N ILE A 114 16.17 -7.82 -12.68
CA ILE A 114 16.85 -8.17 -11.42
C ILE A 114 17.89 -7.08 -11.16
N THR A 115 17.64 -6.27 -10.14
CA THR A 115 18.47 -5.10 -9.81
C THR A 115 19.55 -5.44 -8.81
N ARG A 116 20.66 -4.69 -8.88
CA ARG A 116 21.86 -4.84 -8.05
C ARG A 116 22.36 -6.30 -8.04
N PHE A 117 22.30 -6.96 -9.20
CA PHE A 117 22.77 -8.31 -9.38
C PHE A 117 24.30 -8.36 -9.27
N ASN A 118 24.81 -9.26 -8.43
CA ASN A 118 26.24 -9.46 -8.21
C ASN A 118 26.58 -10.97 -8.16
N GLY A 119 25.84 -11.79 -8.91
CA GLY A 119 26.10 -13.22 -9.04
C GLY A 119 25.44 -14.13 -8.00
N GLN A 120 24.47 -13.62 -7.21
CA GLN A 120 23.77 -14.36 -6.16
C GLN A 120 23.15 -15.67 -6.69
N PRO A 121 23.38 -16.83 -6.05
CA PRO A 121 22.87 -18.12 -6.52
C PRO A 121 21.34 -18.17 -6.63
N SER A 122 20.62 -17.65 -5.64
CA SER A 122 19.14 -17.70 -5.64
C SER A 122 18.56 -16.82 -6.74
N ALA A 123 19.19 -15.67 -7.01
CA ALA A 123 18.81 -14.80 -8.12
C ALA A 123 19.03 -15.46 -9.49
N LYS A 124 20.10 -16.26 -9.66
CA LYS A 124 20.32 -17.04 -10.90
C LYS A 124 19.24 -18.11 -11.10
N VAL A 125 18.88 -18.84 -10.05
CA VAL A 125 17.78 -19.83 -10.11
C VAL A 125 16.45 -19.14 -10.45
N PHE A 126 16.18 -17.99 -9.84
CA PHE A 126 14.98 -17.21 -10.12
C PHE A 126 14.93 -16.71 -11.58
N LYS A 127 16.04 -16.17 -12.10
CA LYS A 127 16.19 -15.80 -13.51
C LYS A 127 15.83 -16.97 -14.43
N ASN A 128 16.43 -18.14 -14.21
CA ASN A 128 16.18 -19.32 -15.03
C ASN A 128 14.70 -19.75 -14.98
N LYS A 129 14.07 -19.71 -13.80
CA LYS A 129 12.64 -20.02 -13.65
C LYS A 129 11.74 -19.07 -14.46
N LEU A 130 12.08 -17.78 -14.51
CA LEU A 130 11.35 -16.79 -15.30
C LEU A 130 11.52 -17.05 -16.80
N GLU A 131 12.74 -17.27 -17.26
CA GLU A 131 13.04 -17.52 -18.68
C GLU A 131 12.39 -18.81 -19.19
N MET A 132 12.39 -19.88 -18.39
CA MET A 132 11.66 -21.12 -18.71
C MET A 132 10.14 -20.92 -18.85
N ARG A 133 9.59 -19.85 -18.28
CA ARG A 133 8.17 -19.46 -18.40
C ARG A 133 7.94 -18.41 -19.50
N GLY A 134 8.93 -18.17 -20.35
CA GLY A 134 8.86 -17.22 -21.46
C GLY A 134 8.93 -15.75 -21.04
N VAL A 135 9.35 -15.46 -19.80
CA VAL A 135 9.51 -14.08 -19.33
C VAL A 135 10.94 -13.61 -19.62
N LYS A 136 11.09 -12.48 -20.32
CA LYS A 136 12.40 -11.84 -20.53
C LYS A 136 12.93 -11.31 -19.21
N VAL A 137 14.22 -11.54 -18.96
CA VAL A 137 14.90 -11.06 -17.75
C VAL A 137 16.11 -10.22 -18.14
N TYR A 138 16.23 -9.05 -17.51
CA TYR A 138 17.37 -8.15 -17.66
C TYR A 138 18.12 -8.00 -16.34
N LEU A 139 19.44 -7.89 -16.40
CA LEU A 139 20.29 -7.70 -15.22
C LEU A 139 20.77 -6.25 -15.12
N HIS A 140 20.50 -5.64 -13.97
CA HIS A 140 21.04 -4.34 -13.58
C HIS A 140 22.00 -4.55 -12.40
N TYR A 141 23.14 -3.86 -12.42
CA TYR A 141 24.26 -4.09 -11.52
C TYR A 141 24.35 -3.00 -10.45
N PRO A 142 25.03 -3.26 -9.31
CA PRO A 142 25.38 -2.21 -8.36
C PRO A 142 26.23 -1.13 -9.04
N ILE A 143 25.87 0.13 -8.83
CA ILE A 143 26.61 1.29 -9.35
C ILE A 143 27.40 1.90 -8.20
N GLU A 144 28.72 1.97 -8.36
CA GLU A 144 29.62 2.59 -7.39
C GLU A 144 29.31 4.09 -7.27
N GLY A 145 29.37 4.62 -6.03
CA GLY A 145 29.09 6.03 -5.76
C GLY A 145 27.62 6.46 -5.89
N TYR A 146 26.68 5.53 -6.11
CA TYR A 146 25.25 5.87 -6.20
C TYR A 146 24.66 6.23 -4.81
N PRO A 147 23.91 7.34 -4.66
CA PRO A 147 23.47 8.29 -5.70
C PRO A 147 24.34 9.54 -5.88
N THR A 148 25.45 9.69 -5.14
CA THR A 148 26.18 10.97 -4.99
C THR A 148 27.12 11.31 -6.15
N ASP A 149 27.80 10.33 -6.74
CA ASP A 149 28.79 10.56 -7.81
C ASP A 149 28.11 10.57 -9.19
N THR A 150 27.55 11.73 -9.56
CA THR A 150 26.78 11.84 -10.82
C THR A 150 27.61 11.60 -12.08
N ASP A 151 28.91 11.85 -12.06
CA ASP A 151 29.85 11.55 -13.15
C ASP A 151 29.99 10.05 -13.36
N MET A 152 30.29 9.32 -12.28
CA MET A 152 30.39 7.87 -12.34
C MET A 152 29.05 7.22 -12.72
N ILE A 153 27.95 7.69 -12.12
CA ILE A 153 26.60 7.17 -12.38
C ILE A 153 26.20 7.34 -13.85
N CYS A 154 26.42 8.53 -14.44
CA CYS A 154 26.03 8.83 -15.82
C CYS A 154 27.13 8.47 -16.84
N SER A 155 27.81 7.34 -16.65
CA SER A 155 28.90 6.87 -17.51
C SER A 155 28.68 5.44 -17.99
N GLU A 156 29.55 4.97 -18.90
CA GLU A 156 29.63 3.56 -19.32
C GLU A 156 29.86 2.61 -18.12
N SER A 157 30.56 3.10 -17.09
CA SER A 157 30.87 2.32 -15.89
C SER A 157 29.76 2.39 -14.82
N GLY A 158 28.78 3.29 -14.99
CA GLY A 158 27.59 3.42 -14.16
C GLY A 158 26.37 2.83 -14.87
N PHE A 159 25.44 3.68 -15.31
CA PHE A 159 24.24 3.24 -16.02
C PHE A 159 24.55 2.44 -17.30
N GLY A 160 25.67 2.71 -17.99
CA GLY A 160 26.02 1.96 -19.20
C GLY A 160 26.36 0.48 -18.99
N LYS A 161 26.65 0.05 -17.75
CA LYS A 161 26.82 -1.38 -17.41
C LYS A 161 25.51 -2.15 -17.40
N ASN A 162 24.40 -1.45 -17.17
CA ASN A 162 23.10 -2.09 -17.08
C ASN A 162 22.61 -2.48 -18.48
N GLU A 163 21.84 -3.56 -18.55
CA GLU A 163 21.25 -3.95 -19.82
C GLU A 163 20.14 -2.98 -20.23
N TYR A 164 20.16 -2.58 -21.51
CA TYR A 164 19.10 -1.78 -22.12
C TYR A 164 17.86 -2.63 -22.40
N ILE A 165 16.69 -2.15 -21.98
CA ILE A 165 15.42 -2.84 -22.10
C ILE A 165 14.67 -2.26 -23.28
N GLU A 166 14.64 -3.03 -24.37
CA GLU A 166 13.97 -2.63 -25.62
C GLU A 166 12.44 -2.55 -25.42
N SER A 167 11.97 -1.31 -25.23
CA SER A 167 10.55 -0.96 -25.11
C SER A 167 10.06 -0.36 -26.43
N LYS A 168 8.83 -0.72 -26.82
CA LYS A 168 8.20 -0.26 -28.07
C LYS A 168 7.09 0.76 -27.83
N LYS A 169 6.58 0.81 -26.60
CA LYS A 169 5.43 1.62 -26.23
C LYS A 169 5.86 2.97 -25.66
N GLN A 170 4.95 3.94 -25.73
CA GLN A 170 5.21 5.32 -25.33
C GLN A 170 5.38 5.46 -23.81
N ILE A 171 4.74 4.60 -23.03
CA ILE A 171 4.80 4.65 -21.57
C ILE A 171 5.43 3.35 -21.09
N VAL A 172 6.54 3.45 -20.39
CA VAL A 172 7.18 2.30 -19.74
C VAL A 172 6.88 2.37 -18.26
N VAL A 173 5.92 1.56 -17.83
CA VAL A 173 5.50 1.46 -16.43
C VAL A 173 6.51 0.60 -15.68
N VAL A 174 7.16 1.18 -14.68
CA VAL A 174 8.14 0.48 -13.84
C VAL A 174 7.55 0.28 -12.46
N THR A 175 7.32 -0.97 -12.07
CA THR A 175 6.73 -1.34 -10.79
C THR A 175 7.49 -2.50 -10.13
N ALA A 176 7.09 -2.89 -8.92
CA ALA A 176 7.78 -3.91 -8.13
C ALA A 176 6.83 -4.59 -7.14
N PRO A 177 7.14 -5.80 -6.66
CA PRO A 177 6.38 -6.46 -5.60
C PRO A 177 6.50 -5.73 -4.24
N GLY A 178 7.50 -4.87 -4.05
CA GLY A 178 7.72 -4.12 -2.82
C GLY A 178 8.60 -2.87 -2.99
N PRO A 179 8.87 -2.16 -1.88
CA PRO A 179 9.74 -0.98 -1.88
C PRO A 179 11.22 -1.35 -2.04
N ASN A 180 12.04 -0.37 -2.43
CA ASN A 180 13.50 -0.51 -2.58
C ASN A 180 13.97 -1.59 -3.58
N SER A 181 13.12 -1.99 -4.53
CA SER A 181 13.48 -2.97 -5.57
C SER A 181 14.24 -2.39 -6.77
N GLY A 182 14.61 -1.10 -6.72
CA GLY A 182 15.41 -0.43 -7.76
C GLY A 182 14.62 0.24 -8.89
N LYS A 183 13.30 0.46 -8.74
CA LYS A 183 12.44 1.08 -9.76
C LYS A 183 13.01 2.39 -10.34
N LEU A 184 13.31 3.36 -9.47
CA LEU A 184 13.91 4.64 -9.86
C LEU A 184 15.23 4.46 -10.63
N SER A 185 16.14 3.64 -10.10
CA SER A 185 17.44 3.38 -10.75
C SER A 185 17.27 2.73 -12.12
N THR A 186 16.31 1.81 -12.27
CA THR A 186 15.95 1.22 -13.56
C THR A 186 15.40 2.29 -14.51
N CYS A 187 14.48 3.16 -14.07
CA CYS A 187 13.99 4.26 -14.91
C CYS A 187 15.12 5.17 -15.39
N LEU A 188 16.02 5.58 -14.50
CA LEU A 188 17.14 6.48 -14.83
C LEU A 188 18.18 5.80 -15.75
N SER A 189 18.45 4.51 -15.53
CA SER A 189 19.29 3.71 -16.42
C SER A 189 18.72 3.64 -17.82
N GLN A 190 17.41 3.40 -17.95
CA GLN A 190 16.76 3.34 -19.27
C GLN A 190 16.69 4.72 -19.94
N LEU A 191 16.45 5.78 -19.17
CA LEU A 191 16.53 7.16 -19.63
C LEU A 191 17.94 7.47 -20.19
N TYR A 192 18.99 7.04 -19.49
CA TYR A 192 20.38 7.18 -19.96
C TYR A 192 20.62 6.47 -21.29
N HIS A 193 20.18 5.22 -21.44
CA HIS A 193 20.34 4.47 -22.69
C HIS A 193 19.55 5.06 -23.85
N ASP A 194 18.30 5.48 -23.62
CA ASP A 194 17.49 6.14 -24.64
C ASP A 194 18.23 7.38 -25.18
N HIS A 195 18.70 8.25 -24.29
CA HIS A 195 19.41 9.47 -24.67
C HIS A 195 20.74 9.15 -25.37
N LYS A 196 21.51 8.18 -24.89
CA LYS A 196 22.73 7.71 -25.58
C LYS A 196 22.44 7.22 -27.00
N ASN A 197 21.28 6.63 -27.23
CA ASN A 197 20.82 6.12 -28.53
C ASN A 197 20.03 7.15 -29.36
N GLY A 198 20.01 8.43 -28.97
CA GLY A 198 19.30 9.50 -29.68
C GLY A 198 17.78 9.45 -29.58
N VAL A 199 17.23 8.68 -28.64
CA VAL A 199 15.80 8.61 -28.33
C VAL A 199 15.49 9.61 -27.21
N ASN A 200 14.55 10.52 -27.47
CA ASN A 200 14.05 11.42 -26.43
C ASN A 200 13.08 10.68 -25.53
N SER A 201 13.34 10.68 -24.22
CA SER A 201 12.40 10.18 -23.23
C SER A 201 12.42 11.00 -21.94
N GLY A 202 11.42 10.77 -21.10
CA GLY A 202 11.27 11.42 -19.81
C GLY A 202 11.14 10.43 -18.67
N TYR A 203 11.27 10.93 -17.45
CA TYR A 203 10.96 10.20 -16.23
C TYR A 203 9.81 10.89 -15.49
N ALA A 204 8.89 10.14 -14.90
CA ALA A 204 7.90 10.68 -13.95
C ALA A 204 7.60 9.67 -12.84
N LYS A 205 7.05 10.18 -11.73
CA LYS A 205 6.66 9.36 -10.58
C LYS A 205 5.15 9.39 -10.37
N PHE A 206 4.55 8.23 -10.14
CA PHE A 206 3.14 8.09 -9.82
C PHE A 206 2.97 7.47 -8.44
N GLU A 207 2.53 8.29 -7.49
CA GLU A 207 2.15 7.92 -6.14
C GLU A 207 0.79 8.50 -5.80
N THR A 208 -0.03 7.75 -5.06
CA THR A 208 -1.37 8.20 -4.66
C THR A 208 -1.31 9.13 -3.46
N PHE A 209 -0.39 8.87 -2.52
CA PHE A 209 -0.21 9.63 -1.29
C PHE A 209 1.26 10.04 -1.10
N PRO A 210 1.53 11.21 -0.49
CA PRO A 210 0.53 12.22 -0.12
C PRO A 210 -0.16 12.84 -1.34
N ILE A 211 -1.35 13.42 -1.16
CA ILE A 211 -2.05 14.14 -2.21
C ILE A 211 -1.54 15.58 -2.21
N TRP A 212 -0.74 15.90 -3.23
CA TRP A 212 0.03 17.14 -3.29
C TRP A 212 -0.80 18.42 -3.25
N ASN A 213 -2.03 18.39 -3.76
CA ASN A 213 -2.93 19.54 -3.80
C ASN A 213 -3.94 19.59 -2.63
N LEU A 214 -3.78 18.74 -1.62
CA LEU A 214 -4.48 18.88 -0.34
C LEU A 214 -3.56 19.52 0.69
N PRO A 215 -4.09 20.28 1.68
CA PRO A 215 -3.29 20.86 2.75
C PRO A 215 -2.46 19.82 3.52
N LEU A 216 -1.35 20.27 4.12
CA LEU A 216 -0.48 19.41 4.94
C LEU A 216 -1.27 18.71 6.06
N LYS A 217 -2.09 19.49 6.77
CA LYS A 217 -2.92 19.02 7.90
C LYS A 217 -4.26 18.42 7.45
N HIS A 218 -4.45 18.17 6.15
CA HIS A 218 -5.67 17.53 5.69
C HIS A 218 -5.71 16.08 6.21
N PRO A 219 -6.83 15.61 6.82
CA PRO A 219 -6.91 14.27 7.41
C PRO A 219 -6.46 13.14 6.49
N VAL A 220 -6.69 13.25 5.17
CA VAL A 220 -6.21 12.27 4.17
C VAL A 220 -4.68 12.15 4.16
N ASN A 221 -3.95 13.27 4.18
CA ASN A 221 -2.48 13.26 4.20
C ASN A 221 -1.97 12.76 5.56
N ILE A 222 -2.59 13.17 6.66
CA ILE A 222 -2.25 12.69 8.00
C ILE A 222 -2.52 11.18 8.16
N ALA A 223 -3.58 10.65 7.56
CA ALA A 223 -3.86 9.22 7.56
C ALA A 223 -2.79 8.41 6.79
N TYR A 224 -2.20 8.99 5.74
CA TYR A 224 -1.05 8.40 5.05
C TYR A 224 0.19 8.39 5.94
N GLU A 225 0.50 9.51 6.61
CA GLU A 225 1.63 9.60 7.55
C GLU A 225 1.49 8.60 8.71
N ALA A 226 0.26 8.41 9.20
CA ALA A 226 -0.04 7.37 10.17
C ALA A 226 0.02 5.95 9.61
N ALA A 227 -0.01 5.76 8.29
CA ALA A 227 0.17 4.46 7.66
C ALA A 227 1.65 4.13 7.38
N THR A 228 2.54 5.11 7.53
CA THR A 228 4.00 5.01 7.30
C THR A 228 4.81 5.34 8.55
N ALA A 229 4.18 5.40 9.72
CA ALA A 229 4.83 5.78 10.98
C ALA A 229 6.00 4.85 11.35
N ASP A 230 5.92 3.57 10.98
CA ASP A 230 6.94 2.54 11.19
C ASP A 230 8.22 2.78 10.38
N ILE A 231 8.09 3.36 9.18
CA ILE A 231 9.21 3.71 8.29
C ILE A 231 9.60 5.19 8.35
N GLN A 232 8.96 5.95 9.24
CA GLN A 232 9.24 7.37 9.52
C GLN A 232 9.13 8.30 8.30
N ASP A 233 8.34 7.94 7.30
CA ASP A 233 8.00 8.88 6.23
C ASP A 233 6.99 9.90 6.80
N PHE A 234 7.26 11.19 6.61
CA PHE A 234 6.39 12.28 7.07
C PHE A 234 6.14 13.32 5.99
N ASN A 235 4.95 13.92 6.02
CA ASN A 235 4.55 14.92 5.05
C ASN A 235 5.17 16.27 5.36
N LEU A 236 5.46 17.05 4.33
CA LEU A 236 5.91 18.43 4.46
C LEU A 236 5.54 19.25 3.22
N VAL A 237 5.60 20.58 3.35
CA VAL A 237 5.44 21.49 2.22
C VAL A 237 6.66 21.39 1.33
N ASP A 238 6.48 21.08 0.04
CA ASP A 238 7.54 21.04 -0.96
C ASP A 238 8.22 22.42 -1.05
N PRO A 239 9.44 22.59 -0.51
CA PRO A 239 10.09 23.89 -0.47
C PRO A 239 10.49 24.35 -1.87
N PHE A 240 10.80 23.43 -2.78
CA PHE A 240 11.20 23.74 -4.14
C PHE A 240 10.03 24.24 -4.98
N HIS A 241 8.84 23.63 -4.80
CA HIS A 241 7.62 24.09 -5.48
C HIS A 241 7.17 25.46 -4.97
N LEU A 242 7.27 25.67 -3.66
CA LEU A 242 6.95 26.94 -3.03
C LEU A 242 7.89 28.05 -3.52
N ASP A 243 9.20 27.83 -3.52
CA ASP A 243 10.19 28.80 -4.00
C ASP A 243 9.98 29.14 -5.49
N LYS A 244 9.77 28.12 -6.34
CA LYS A 244 9.68 28.33 -7.78
C LYS A 244 8.37 28.99 -8.24
N TYR A 245 7.24 28.57 -7.65
CA TYR A 245 5.92 28.93 -8.16
C TYR A 245 5.08 29.77 -7.18
N ASN A 246 5.58 30.01 -5.97
CA ASN A 246 4.85 30.63 -4.87
C ASN A 246 3.50 29.92 -4.60
N LYS A 247 3.50 28.59 -4.71
CA LYS A 247 2.34 27.73 -4.50
C LYS A 247 2.67 26.63 -3.52
N THR A 248 1.81 26.43 -2.53
CA THR A 248 1.95 25.32 -1.57
C THR A 248 1.56 24.01 -2.25
N ALA A 249 2.45 23.03 -2.17
CA ALA A 249 2.21 21.64 -2.54
C ALA A 249 2.78 20.73 -1.45
N ILE A 250 2.16 19.57 -1.25
CA ILE A 250 2.58 18.61 -0.22
C ILE A 250 3.38 17.47 -0.84
N ASN A 251 4.51 17.18 -0.23
CA ASN A 251 5.35 16.05 -0.54
C ASN A 251 5.79 15.39 0.78
N TYR A 252 6.78 14.50 0.76
CA TYR A 252 7.29 13.85 1.95
C TYR A 252 8.83 13.88 1.98
N ASN A 253 9.38 13.71 3.17
CA ASN A 253 10.80 13.90 3.47
C ASN A 253 11.76 13.21 2.50
N ARG A 254 11.57 11.93 2.22
CA ARG A 254 12.50 11.14 1.39
C ARG A 254 12.62 11.69 -0.03
N ASP A 255 11.51 12.08 -0.65
CA ASP A 255 11.49 12.62 -2.00
C ASP A 255 12.06 14.03 -2.05
N VAL A 256 11.74 14.87 -1.06
CA VAL A 256 12.27 16.23 -0.95
C VAL A 256 13.79 16.21 -0.71
N GLU A 257 14.28 15.36 0.19
CA GLU A 257 15.71 15.19 0.47
C GLU A 257 16.47 14.65 -0.75
N SER A 258 15.86 13.75 -1.53
CA SER A 258 16.48 13.16 -2.72
C SER A 258 16.38 14.05 -3.96
N PHE A 259 15.50 15.04 -3.98
CA PHE A 259 15.23 15.83 -5.18
C PHE A 259 16.46 16.53 -5.77
N PRO A 260 17.35 17.20 -4.99
CA PRO A 260 18.51 17.88 -5.55
C PRO A 260 19.42 16.95 -6.36
N ILE A 261 19.72 15.75 -5.81
CA ILE A 261 20.59 14.79 -6.49
C ILE A 261 19.90 14.17 -7.72
N LEU A 262 18.59 13.90 -7.63
CA LEU A 262 17.82 13.40 -8.76
C LEU A 262 17.73 14.41 -9.90
N LYS A 263 17.54 15.69 -9.57
CA LYS A 263 17.55 16.77 -10.55
C LYS A 263 18.90 16.84 -11.28
N LEU A 264 20.02 16.69 -10.57
CA LEU A 264 21.36 16.66 -11.19
C LEU A 264 21.54 15.47 -12.13
N ILE A 265 21.18 14.26 -11.68
CA ILE A 265 21.29 13.04 -12.50
C ILE A 265 20.44 13.18 -13.78
N ILE A 266 19.17 13.56 -13.63
CA ILE A 266 18.26 13.76 -14.78
C ILE A 266 18.81 14.85 -15.70
N SER A 267 19.25 15.99 -15.15
CA SER A 267 19.81 17.07 -15.96
C SER A 267 20.99 16.59 -16.78
N LYS A 268 21.91 15.83 -16.18
CA LYS A 268 23.10 15.29 -16.86
C LYS A 268 22.77 14.30 -17.98
N ILE A 269 21.78 13.44 -17.76
CA ILE A 269 21.28 12.53 -18.80
C ILE A 269 20.68 13.33 -19.97
N LEU A 270 19.90 14.38 -19.68
CA LEU A 270 19.21 15.16 -20.70
C LEU A 270 20.13 16.14 -21.44
N THR A 271 21.12 16.76 -20.78
CA THR A 271 22.01 17.78 -21.38
C THR A 271 23.07 17.19 -22.30
N GLY A 272 23.38 15.90 -22.20
CA GLY A 272 24.31 15.22 -23.13
C GLY A 272 23.92 15.31 -24.61
N ASN A 273 22.67 15.71 -24.91
CA ASN A 273 22.08 15.67 -26.26
C ASN A 273 21.74 17.05 -26.88
N ASN A 274 22.20 18.18 -26.33
CA ASN A 274 21.95 19.52 -26.88
C ASN A 274 20.45 19.89 -27.10
N ASN A 275 19.53 19.31 -26.32
CA ASN A 275 18.09 19.55 -26.44
C ASN A 275 17.56 20.35 -25.23
N ASN A 276 16.62 21.28 -25.50
CA ASN A 276 15.94 22.08 -24.48
C ASN A 276 14.81 21.26 -23.81
N HIS A 277 15.17 20.29 -22.97
CA HIS A 277 14.20 19.43 -22.29
C HIS A 277 13.53 20.12 -21.09
N PRO A 278 12.27 19.75 -20.76
CA PRO A 278 11.63 20.22 -19.55
C PRO A 278 12.39 19.74 -18.31
N LEU A 279 12.90 20.68 -17.52
CA LEU A 279 13.52 20.40 -16.24
C LEU A 279 12.49 20.47 -15.11
N TYR A 280 12.52 19.49 -14.21
CA TYR A 280 11.73 19.52 -12.99
C TYR A 280 12.29 20.57 -12.03
N ASN A 281 11.40 21.41 -11.49
CA ASN A 281 11.79 22.39 -10.48
C ASN A 281 11.49 21.93 -9.06
N SER A 282 10.65 20.91 -8.89
CA SER A 282 10.35 20.32 -7.59
C SER A 282 9.97 18.82 -7.71
N PRO A 283 9.96 18.06 -6.61
CA PRO A 283 9.42 16.69 -6.62
C PRO A 283 7.90 16.67 -6.92
N THR A 284 7.17 17.74 -6.57
CA THR A 284 5.77 17.90 -7.04
C THR A 284 5.67 17.95 -8.57
N ASP A 285 6.59 18.64 -9.25
CA ASP A 285 6.61 18.65 -10.72
C ASP A 285 6.94 17.28 -11.32
N MET A 286 7.78 16.49 -10.63
CA MET A 286 8.11 15.11 -11.03
C MET A 286 6.91 14.17 -10.94
N GLY A 287 6.01 14.42 -9.99
CA GLY A 287 4.77 13.69 -9.79
C GLY A 287 3.77 13.83 -10.94
N VAL A 288 2.89 12.84 -11.13
CA VAL A 288 1.72 12.92 -12.02
C VAL A 288 0.40 12.68 -11.31
N ASN A 289 0.39 12.65 -9.97
CA ASN A 289 -0.80 12.29 -9.18
C ASN A 289 -1.97 13.25 -9.39
N ARG A 290 -3.16 12.70 -9.67
CA ARG A 290 -4.43 13.43 -9.78
C ARG A 290 -5.49 12.97 -8.77
N ALA A 291 -5.13 12.22 -7.74
CA ALA A 291 -6.09 11.67 -6.78
C ALA A 291 -6.96 12.76 -6.11
N GLY A 292 -6.39 13.92 -5.76
CA GLY A 292 -7.16 15.02 -5.17
C GLY A 292 -8.31 15.54 -6.04
N PHE A 293 -8.23 15.39 -7.36
CA PHE A 293 -9.27 15.83 -8.30
C PHE A 293 -10.46 14.85 -8.36
N GLY A 294 -10.25 13.60 -7.94
CA GLY A 294 -11.31 12.60 -7.80
C GLY A 294 -12.18 12.78 -6.54
N ILE A 295 -11.79 13.65 -5.61
CA ILE A 295 -12.58 13.94 -4.41
C ILE A 295 -13.81 14.77 -4.81
N ILE A 296 -14.99 14.22 -4.56
CA ILE A 296 -16.30 14.86 -4.83
C ILE A 296 -17.02 15.32 -3.56
N ASN A 297 -16.64 14.78 -2.40
CA ASN A 297 -17.13 15.23 -1.11
C ASN A 297 -16.01 15.16 -0.06
N ASP A 298 -15.45 16.34 0.23
CA ASP A 298 -14.32 16.52 1.12
C ASP A 298 -14.63 16.11 2.58
N LYS A 299 -15.84 16.40 3.07
CA LYS A 299 -16.24 16.05 4.44
C LYS A 299 -16.25 14.54 4.68
N ILE A 300 -16.70 13.77 3.69
CA ILE A 300 -16.74 12.30 3.77
C ILE A 300 -15.33 11.72 3.82
N VAL A 301 -14.42 12.18 2.95
CA VAL A 301 -13.03 11.68 2.94
C VAL A 301 -12.28 12.09 4.20
N GLN A 302 -12.55 13.29 4.74
CA GLN A 302 -11.97 13.72 6.02
C GLN A 302 -12.39 12.82 7.18
N GLU A 303 -13.68 12.51 7.30
CA GLU A 303 -14.17 11.63 8.37
C GLU A 303 -13.62 10.20 8.21
N ALA A 304 -13.60 9.67 6.98
CA ALA A 304 -13.06 8.34 6.71
C ALA A 304 -11.57 8.23 7.06
N ALA A 305 -10.79 9.28 6.76
CA ALA A 305 -9.37 9.37 7.09
C ALA A 305 -9.13 9.45 8.61
N LYS A 306 -9.95 10.23 9.35
CA LYS A 306 -9.91 10.26 10.82
C LYS A 306 -10.19 8.88 11.43
N GLN A 307 -11.16 8.14 10.88
CA GLN A 307 -11.42 6.78 11.32
C GLN A 307 -10.25 5.83 11.00
N GLU A 308 -9.55 6.02 9.87
CA GLU A 308 -8.33 5.25 9.55
C GLU A 308 -7.20 5.54 10.54
N LEU A 309 -7.03 6.80 10.95
CA LEU A 309 -6.04 7.19 11.95
C LEU A 309 -6.27 6.45 13.28
N ILE A 310 -7.52 6.36 13.75
CA ILE A 310 -7.85 5.58 14.96
C ILE A 310 -7.54 4.09 14.77
N ARG A 311 -7.80 3.51 13.58
CA ARG A 311 -7.44 2.11 13.28
C ARG A 311 -5.93 1.89 13.35
N ARG A 312 -5.14 2.82 12.81
CA ARG A 312 -3.67 2.76 12.86
C ARG A 312 -3.14 2.81 14.28
N TYR A 313 -3.70 3.68 15.11
CA TYR A 313 -3.36 3.72 16.54
C TYR A 313 -3.59 2.37 17.22
N PHE A 314 -4.79 1.79 17.10
CA PHE A 314 -5.08 0.50 17.74
C PHE A 314 -4.19 -0.62 17.20
N ARG A 315 -3.94 -0.64 15.88
CA ARG A 315 -3.06 -1.63 15.27
C ARG A 315 -1.64 -1.56 15.84
N TYR A 316 -0.98 -0.41 15.77
CA TYR A 316 0.39 -0.28 16.26
C TYR A 316 0.47 -0.48 17.77
N ASN A 317 -0.55 -0.04 18.53
CA ASN A 317 -0.58 -0.29 19.96
C ASN A 317 -0.67 -1.78 20.29
N THR A 318 -1.46 -2.55 19.53
CA THR A 318 -1.50 -4.02 19.64
C THR A 318 -0.16 -4.64 19.25
N GLU A 319 0.42 -4.24 18.12
CA GLU A 319 1.72 -4.74 17.65
C GLU A 319 2.86 -4.42 18.65
N TYR A 320 2.81 -3.25 19.31
CA TYR A 320 3.74 -2.88 20.38
C TYR A 320 3.58 -3.79 21.62
N ILE A 321 2.34 -4.03 22.07
CA ILE A 321 2.06 -4.94 23.19
C ILE A 321 2.54 -6.37 22.87
N MET A 322 2.48 -6.79 21.60
CA MET A 322 2.99 -8.08 21.13
C MET A 322 4.53 -8.12 20.95
N GLY A 323 5.24 -7.00 21.16
CA GLY A 323 6.69 -6.91 20.98
C GLY A 323 7.16 -6.86 19.52
N ILE A 324 6.27 -6.57 18.58
CA ILE A 324 6.57 -6.50 17.14
C ILE A 324 6.99 -5.08 16.74
N GLU A 325 6.25 -4.08 17.20
CA GLU A 325 6.43 -2.67 16.82
C GLU A 325 7.08 -1.87 17.95
N LYS A 326 7.67 -0.72 17.62
CA LYS A 326 8.35 0.14 18.60
C LYS A 326 7.39 1.14 19.25
N LYS A 327 7.74 1.60 20.45
CA LYS A 327 6.94 2.58 21.21
C LYS A 327 6.82 3.91 20.45
N GLU A 328 7.90 4.31 19.78
CA GLU A 328 7.99 5.55 19.00
C GLU A 328 6.95 5.59 17.87
N THR A 329 6.66 4.45 17.24
CA THR A 329 5.63 4.33 16.19
C THR A 329 4.24 4.63 16.76
N VAL A 330 3.92 4.10 17.94
CA VAL A 330 2.64 4.36 18.62
C VAL A 330 2.53 5.82 19.06
N GLU A 331 3.59 6.37 19.64
CA GLU A 331 3.67 7.78 20.06
C GLU A 331 3.50 8.72 18.88
N ARG A 332 4.10 8.40 17.72
CA ARG A 332 3.94 9.18 16.49
C ARG A 332 2.49 9.25 16.05
N VAL A 333 1.78 8.12 15.98
CA VAL A 333 0.37 8.10 15.58
C VAL A 333 -0.51 8.81 16.60
N LYS A 334 -0.18 8.70 17.90
CA LYS A 334 -0.87 9.45 18.96
C LYS A 334 -0.74 10.97 18.77
N LEU A 335 0.45 11.47 18.43
CA LEU A 335 0.66 12.90 18.13
C LEU A 335 -0.18 13.36 16.93
N LEU A 336 -0.25 12.55 15.86
CA LEU A 336 -1.09 12.85 14.69
C LEU A 336 -2.59 12.91 15.05
N MET A 337 -3.04 12.04 15.96
CA MET A 337 -4.40 12.09 16.49
C MET A 337 -4.66 13.37 17.28
N GLU A 338 -3.73 13.76 18.15
CA GLU A 338 -3.82 14.99 18.93
C GLU A 338 -3.87 16.24 18.03
N GLU A 339 -3.05 16.28 16.96
CA GLU A 339 -3.04 17.37 15.99
C GLU A 339 -4.38 17.55 15.27
N LEU A 340 -5.09 16.46 14.98
CA LEU A 340 -6.42 16.49 14.36
C LEU A 340 -7.57 16.55 15.37
N GLY A 341 -7.28 16.59 16.67
CA GLY A 341 -8.29 16.55 17.73
C GLY A 341 -9.09 15.24 17.77
N VAL A 342 -8.55 14.15 17.22
CA VAL A 342 -9.19 12.84 17.13
C VAL A 342 -8.88 12.02 18.37
N LYS A 343 -9.89 11.39 18.95
CA LYS A 343 -9.78 10.53 20.13
C LYS A 343 -10.16 9.10 19.77
N VAL A 344 -9.60 8.13 20.48
CA VAL A 344 -9.95 6.70 20.28
C VAL A 344 -11.45 6.43 20.43
N LYS A 345 -12.15 7.22 21.25
CA LYS A 345 -13.59 7.14 21.48
C LYS A 345 -14.44 7.69 20.35
N ASP A 346 -13.86 8.41 19.39
CA ASP A 346 -14.58 8.89 18.21
C ASP A 346 -14.90 7.74 17.25
N ARG A 347 -14.26 6.58 17.44
CA ARG A 347 -14.68 5.32 16.86
C ARG A 347 -15.79 4.70 17.73
N LYS A 348 -17.04 4.81 17.26
CA LYS A 348 -18.28 4.43 17.99
C LYS A 348 -18.20 3.10 18.75
N VAL A 349 -17.64 2.06 18.13
CA VAL A 349 -17.59 0.71 18.70
C VAL A 349 -16.65 0.57 19.91
N VAL A 350 -15.75 1.52 20.15
CA VAL A 350 -14.74 1.44 21.22
C VAL A 350 -15.36 1.55 22.62
N GLU A 351 -16.18 2.57 22.86
CA GLU A 351 -16.82 2.73 24.17
C GLU A 351 -17.87 1.64 24.43
N ILE A 352 -18.52 1.16 23.37
CA ILE A 352 -19.54 0.12 23.48
C ILE A 352 -18.91 -1.24 23.77
N SER A 353 -17.76 -1.57 23.17
CA SER A 353 -17.03 -2.81 23.50
C SER A 353 -16.53 -2.78 24.95
N ARG A 354 -16.00 -1.64 25.42
CA ARG A 354 -15.59 -1.45 26.82
C ARG A 354 -16.76 -1.60 27.80
N ARG A 355 -17.92 -1.00 27.48
CA ARG A 355 -19.13 -1.17 28.29
C ARG A 355 -19.59 -2.62 28.31
N SER A 356 -19.54 -3.31 27.18
CA SER A 356 -19.89 -4.74 27.10
C SER A 356 -19.00 -5.59 28.03
N ALA A 357 -17.70 -5.28 28.12
CA ALA A 357 -16.79 -5.94 29.05
C ALA A 357 -17.15 -5.67 30.52
N ASN A 358 -17.44 -4.41 30.88
CA ASN A 358 -17.85 -4.06 32.25
C ASN A 358 -19.20 -4.70 32.63
N GLU A 359 -20.13 -4.81 31.68
CA GLU A 359 -21.40 -5.50 31.92
C GLU A 359 -21.19 -7.02 32.06
N ALA A 360 -20.27 -7.61 31.29
CA ALA A 360 -19.88 -9.02 31.40
C ALA A 360 -19.35 -9.33 32.81
N GLU A 361 -18.52 -8.46 33.36
CA GLU A 361 -18.05 -8.55 34.75
C GLU A 361 -19.20 -8.47 35.75
N LYS A 362 -20.07 -7.46 35.64
CA LYS A 362 -21.22 -7.28 36.55
C LYS A 362 -22.20 -8.45 36.57
N CYS A 363 -22.42 -9.10 35.42
CA CYS A 363 -23.33 -10.25 35.34
C CYS A 363 -22.61 -11.60 35.46
N GLY A 364 -21.30 -11.62 35.74
CA GLY A 364 -20.50 -12.84 35.85
C GLY A 364 -20.39 -13.64 34.55
N LYS A 365 -20.67 -13.02 33.39
CA LYS A 365 -20.60 -13.65 32.07
C LYS A 365 -19.19 -13.49 31.52
N GLY A 366 -18.29 -14.36 31.96
CA GLY A 366 -16.89 -14.44 31.52
C GLY A 366 -16.34 -15.85 31.68
N ASN A 367 -15.01 -16.00 31.73
CA ASN A 367 -14.35 -17.27 32.04
C ASN A 367 -13.13 -17.00 32.93
N GLU A 368 -12.99 -17.74 34.04
CA GLU A 368 -11.80 -17.69 34.92
C GLU A 368 -11.35 -16.28 35.36
N GLY A 369 -12.31 -15.40 35.68
CA GLY A 369 -12.03 -14.03 36.10
C GLY A 369 -11.68 -13.08 34.94
N ILE A 370 -11.72 -13.55 33.70
CA ILE A 370 -11.49 -12.75 32.49
C ILE A 370 -12.83 -12.35 31.87
N PHE A 371 -13.01 -11.04 31.68
CA PHE A 371 -14.21 -10.44 31.08
C PHE A 371 -13.82 -9.60 29.87
N CYS A 372 -14.37 -9.95 28.71
CA CYS A 372 -14.09 -9.34 27.43
C CYS A 372 -15.40 -8.93 26.75
N GLY A 373 -15.37 -7.75 26.13
CA GLY A 373 -16.48 -7.21 25.35
C GLY A 373 -16.04 -6.91 23.93
N ALA A 374 -16.95 -7.15 22.98
CA ALA A 374 -16.74 -6.84 21.58
C ALA A 374 -17.96 -6.08 21.02
N ALA A 375 -17.75 -5.27 19.98
CA ALA A 375 -18.80 -4.52 19.32
C ALA A 375 -18.55 -4.38 17.81
N LEU A 376 -19.64 -4.40 17.03
CA LEU A 376 -19.65 -4.25 15.57
C LEU A 376 -20.73 -3.27 15.15
N GLU A 377 -20.43 -2.33 14.25
CA GLU A 377 -21.41 -1.45 13.60
C GLU A 377 -21.80 -2.06 12.25
N LEU A 378 -23.08 -2.34 12.06
CA LEU A 378 -23.67 -2.84 10.81
C LEU A 378 -23.78 -1.71 9.77
N SER A 379 -24.03 -2.08 8.51
CA SER A 379 -24.16 -1.13 7.40
C SER A 379 -25.34 -0.16 7.54
N ASP A 380 -26.35 -0.51 8.34
CA ASP A 380 -27.49 0.33 8.69
C ASP A 380 -27.29 1.16 9.97
N GLY A 381 -26.09 1.10 10.58
CA GLY A 381 -25.72 1.86 11.77
C GLY A 381 -26.11 1.21 13.10
N ARG A 382 -26.81 0.05 13.10
CA ARG A 382 -27.05 -0.70 14.34
C ARG A 382 -25.73 -1.21 14.90
N ILE A 383 -25.58 -1.17 16.22
CA ILE A 383 -24.39 -1.67 16.91
C ILE A 383 -24.74 -2.93 17.67
N ILE A 384 -24.05 -4.02 17.32
CA ILE A 384 -24.20 -5.33 17.95
C ILE A 384 -23.03 -5.53 18.91
N THR A 385 -23.29 -6.19 20.03
CA THR A 385 -22.27 -6.50 21.03
C THR A 385 -22.14 -8.01 21.26
N GLY A 386 -20.97 -8.39 21.75
CA GLY A 386 -20.67 -9.73 22.24
C GLY A 386 -19.94 -9.66 23.58
N LYS A 387 -20.10 -10.73 24.37
CA LYS A 387 -19.43 -10.93 25.66
C LYS A 387 -18.82 -12.32 25.64
N ASN A 388 -17.63 -12.49 26.22
CA ASN A 388 -17.10 -13.84 26.39
C ASN A 388 -17.92 -14.61 27.43
N SER A 389 -17.78 -15.93 27.41
CA SER A 389 -18.35 -16.84 28.40
C SER A 389 -17.50 -18.09 28.47
N LYS A 390 -17.88 -19.03 29.33
CA LYS A 390 -17.26 -20.37 29.36
C LYS A 390 -17.27 -21.07 28.01
N LEU A 391 -18.30 -20.84 27.19
CA LEU A 391 -18.50 -21.55 25.92
C LEU A 391 -17.88 -20.85 24.71
N MET A 392 -17.66 -19.53 24.76
CA MET A 392 -17.24 -18.80 23.57
C MET A 392 -16.53 -17.48 23.88
N HIS A 393 -15.63 -17.08 22.99
CA HIS A 393 -14.99 -15.78 23.00
C HIS A 393 -16.00 -14.66 22.68
N ALA A 394 -15.65 -13.42 23.07
CA ALA A 394 -16.50 -12.25 22.82
C ALA A 394 -16.71 -11.98 21.33
N SER A 395 -15.70 -12.25 20.49
CA SER A 395 -15.78 -12.18 19.02
C SER A 395 -16.76 -13.19 18.45
N SER A 396 -16.71 -14.44 18.91
CA SER A 396 -17.65 -15.49 18.52
C SER A 396 -19.09 -15.12 18.85
N SER A 397 -19.34 -14.69 20.10
CA SER A 397 -20.66 -14.21 20.53
C SER A 397 -21.15 -13.03 19.68
N LEU A 398 -20.28 -12.05 19.40
CA LEU A 398 -20.60 -10.89 18.58
C LEU A 398 -21.05 -11.29 17.17
N ILE A 399 -20.34 -12.24 16.54
CA ILE A 399 -20.67 -12.69 15.18
C ILE A 399 -21.99 -13.47 15.17
N LEU A 400 -22.22 -14.39 16.10
CA LEU A 400 -23.51 -15.10 16.20
C LEU A 400 -24.67 -14.13 16.41
N ASN A 401 -24.53 -13.15 17.31
CA ASN A 401 -25.53 -12.12 17.53
C ASN A 401 -25.79 -11.29 16.26
N SER A 402 -24.71 -10.97 15.53
CA SER A 402 -24.81 -10.21 14.28
C SER A 402 -25.55 -11.01 13.19
N VAL A 403 -25.26 -12.30 13.05
CA VAL A 403 -25.95 -13.20 12.12
C VAL A 403 -27.44 -13.28 12.44
N LYS A 404 -27.81 -13.46 13.72
CA LYS A 404 -29.21 -13.49 14.15
C LYS A 404 -29.95 -12.22 13.78
N VAL A 405 -29.34 -11.06 14.06
CA VAL A 405 -29.93 -9.75 13.73
C VAL A 405 -30.11 -9.54 12.23
N LEU A 406 -29.14 -9.98 11.41
CA LEU A 406 -29.22 -9.88 9.95
C LEU A 406 -30.26 -10.85 9.37
N ALA A 407 -30.36 -12.06 9.91
CA ALA A 407 -31.32 -13.08 9.50
C ALA A 407 -32.71 -12.91 10.13
N LYS A 408 -32.90 -11.92 11.00
CA LYS A 408 -34.14 -11.68 11.78
C LYS A 408 -34.54 -12.88 12.64
N ILE A 409 -33.55 -13.59 13.17
CA ILE A 409 -33.73 -14.71 14.10
C ILE A 409 -33.86 -14.15 15.53
N PRO A 410 -34.91 -14.52 16.29
CA PRO A 410 -35.07 -14.11 17.69
C PRO A 410 -33.89 -14.49 18.59
N ASP A 411 -33.67 -13.73 19.67
CA ASP A 411 -32.47 -13.90 20.50
C ASP A 411 -32.50 -15.19 21.35
N GLU A 412 -33.67 -15.71 21.64
CA GLU A 412 -33.86 -16.98 22.35
C GLU A 412 -33.45 -18.22 21.52
N ILE A 413 -33.33 -18.08 20.19
CA ILE A 413 -32.97 -19.21 19.32
C ILE A 413 -31.46 -19.44 19.35
N LEU A 414 -31.08 -20.67 19.71
CA LEU A 414 -29.70 -21.16 19.64
C LEU A 414 -29.36 -21.49 18.19
N LEU A 415 -28.30 -20.86 17.66
CA LEU A 415 -27.78 -21.19 16.32
C LEU A 415 -26.91 -22.46 16.32
N LEU A 416 -26.31 -22.79 17.46
CA LEU A 416 -25.45 -23.95 17.62
C LEU A 416 -26.13 -24.97 18.53
N SER A 417 -26.22 -26.21 18.06
CA SER A 417 -26.71 -27.32 18.88
C SER A 417 -25.78 -27.57 20.07
N PRO A 418 -26.32 -27.77 21.30
CA PRO A 418 -25.51 -28.15 22.45
C PRO A 418 -24.67 -29.42 22.22
N GLN A 419 -25.14 -30.34 21.37
CA GLN A 419 -24.40 -31.55 21.02
C GLN A 419 -23.10 -31.22 20.27
N VAL A 420 -23.14 -30.27 19.32
CA VAL A 420 -21.96 -29.86 18.55
C VAL A 420 -20.92 -29.20 19.45
N ILE A 421 -21.36 -28.28 20.31
CA ILE A 421 -20.49 -27.60 21.29
C ILE A 421 -19.82 -28.63 22.21
N ASN A 422 -20.58 -29.62 22.70
CA ASN A 422 -20.04 -30.67 23.56
C ASN A 422 -19.00 -31.56 22.85
N GLN A 423 -19.15 -31.84 21.55
CA GLN A 423 -18.16 -32.63 20.80
C GLN A 423 -16.84 -31.86 20.63
N ILE A 424 -16.92 -30.57 20.31
CA ILE A 424 -15.73 -29.72 20.20
C ILE A 424 -15.04 -29.59 21.57
N SER A 425 -15.82 -29.36 22.64
CA SER A 425 -15.30 -29.34 24.01
C SER A 425 -14.60 -30.65 24.42
N ARG A 426 -15.18 -31.81 24.06
CA ARG A 426 -14.56 -33.13 24.28
C ARG A 426 -13.26 -33.31 23.51
N LEU A 427 -13.16 -32.84 22.27
CA LEU A 427 -11.92 -32.86 21.50
C LEU A 427 -10.85 -32.02 22.20
N LYS A 428 -11.17 -30.77 22.54
CA LYS A 428 -10.23 -29.83 23.18
C LYS A 428 -9.72 -30.36 24.52
N LYS A 429 -10.61 -30.73 25.44
CA LYS A 429 -10.21 -31.20 26.78
C LYS A 429 -9.73 -32.64 26.81
N GLY A 430 -10.43 -33.53 26.11
CA GLY A 430 -10.23 -34.97 26.25
C GLY A 430 -9.11 -35.54 25.39
N ILE A 431 -8.81 -34.90 24.25
CA ILE A 431 -7.83 -35.40 23.29
C ILE A 431 -6.65 -34.43 23.17
N LEU A 432 -6.92 -33.13 23.02
CA LEU A 432 -5.88 -32.12 22.85
C LEU A 432 -5.30 -31.60 24.18
N ASN A 433 -5.91 -31.96 25.32
CA ASN A 433 -5.54 -31.51 26.66
C ASN A 433 -5.47 -29.98 26.79
N GLU A 434 -6.32 -29.26 26.08
CA GLU A 434 -6.45 -27.82 26.23
C GLU A 434 -7.19 -27.44 27.51
N GLU A 435 -6.75 -26.37 28.16
CA GLU A 435 -7.36 -25.90 29.41
C GLU A 435 -8.74 -25.26 29.19
N SER A 436 -8.95 -24.61 28.04
CA SER A 436 -10.17 -23.85 27.72
C SER A 436 -11.12 -24.61 26.79
N GLU A 437 -12.41 -24.70 27.17
CA GLU A 437 -13.49 -25.17 26.28
C GLU A 437 -14.08 -24.05 25.42
N SER A 438 -13.60 -22.81 25.59
CA SER A 438 -14.19 -21.65 24.93
C SER A 438 -13.90 -21.71 23.43
N LEU A 439 -14.96 -21.57 22.64
CA LEU A 439 -14.87 -21.55 21.18
C LEU A 439 -14.37 -20.19 20.70
N ASP A 440 -13.26 -20.20 19.97
CA ASP A 440 -12.84 -19.03 19.21
C ASP A 440 -13.75 -18.83 17.98
N LEU A 441 -13.47 -17.77 17.19
CA LEU A 441 -14.33 -17.42 16.07
C LEU A 441 -14.25 -18.45 14.93
N GLU A 442 -13.09 -19.06 14.70
CA GLU A 442 -12.92 -20.06 13.65
C GLU A 442 -13.70 -21.34 14.00
N GLU A 443 -13.51 -21.85 15.21
CA GLU A 443 -14.23 -23.01 15.73
C GLU A 443 -15.75 -22.79 15.74
N THR A 444 -16.18 -21.57 16.10
CA THR A 444 -17.60 -21.19 16.09
C THR A 444 -18.18 -21.21 14.69
N LEU A 445 -17.44 -20.76 13.68
CA LEU A 445 -17.90 -20.78 12.28
C LEU A 445 -17.93 -22.21 11.71
N ILE A 446 -16.97 -23.06 12.09
CA ILE A 446 -16.99 -24.50 11.75
C ILE A 446 -18.19 -25.20 12.40
N ALA A 447 -18.52 -24.86 13.64
CA ALA A 447 -19.70 -25.42 14.32
C ALA A 447 -21.02 -24.98 13.68
N LEU A 448 -21.04 -23.84 13.00
CA LEU A 448 -22.21 -23.26 12.35
C LEU A 448 -22.43 -23.77 10.91
N SER A 449 -21.35 -24.17 10.22
CA SER A 449 -21.38 -24.73 8.86
C SER A 449 -21.91 -26.15 8.83
#